data_AF-J9VY36-F1
#
_entry.id   AF-J9VY36-F1
#
_cell.length_a   1.000
_cell.length_b   1.000
_cell.length_c   1.000
_cell.angle_alpha   90.00
_cell.angle_beta   90.00
_cell.angle_gamma   90.00
#
_symmetry.space_group_name_H-M   'P 1'
#
loop_
_entity.id
_entity.type
_entity.pdbx_description
1 polymer ?
#
loop_
_entity_poly.entity_id
_entity_poly.type
_entity_poly.pdbx_seq_one_letter_code
_entity_poly.pdbx_strand_id
1 'polypeptide(L)'
;MMWNHYYVSQLDETDCGAAALAMILKYYGSRVSISTIRKYAQTDKNGTTALGLIHAATHFNLAPKAIKTNISFLKGNIPDIPIHFIAHVNKKYGQHYGCRLIPETT
;
A
#
# COMPACT_ATOMS: atom_id res chain seq x y z
N MET A 1 -0.02 0.69 21.61
CA MET A 1 0.04 -0.08 20.35
C MET A 1 -1.21 0.29 19.53
N MET A 2 -1.10 1.30 18.65
CA MET A 2 -2.25 2.07 18.12
C MET A 2 -2.50 1.83 16.61
N TRP A 3 -2.19 0.62 16.12
CA TRP A 3 -2.25 0.30 14.69
C TRP A 3 -3.64 -0.18 14.21
N ASN A 4 -4.46 -0.72 15.12
CA ASN A 4 -5.75 -1.30 14.78
C ASN A 4 -6.75 -0.28 14.22
N HIS A 5 -6.59 1.01 14.56
CA HIS A 5 -7.49 2.06 14.09
C HIS A 5 -7.46 2.24 12.57
N TYR A 6 -6.31 2.00 11.93
CA TYR A 6 -6.14 2.23 10.50
C TYR A 6 -6.23 0.96 9.66
N TYR A 7 -6.28 -0.21 10.29
CA TYR A 7 -6.40 -1.48 9.60
C TYR A 7 -7.66 -1.53 8.72
N VAL A 8 -7.50 -2.08 7.52
CA VAL A 8 -8.55 -2.34 6.55
C VAL A 8 -8.33 -3.76 6.02
N SER A 9 -9.30 -4.64 6.26
CA SER A 9 -9.26 -6.00 5.73
C SER A 9 -9.46 -5.97 4.21
N GLN A 10 -8.69 -6.80 3.49
CA GLN A 10 -9.00 -7.09 2.09
C GLN A 10 -10.36 -7.81 2.00
N LEU A 11 -11.12 -7.53 0.94
CA LEU A 11 -12.41 -8.18 0.68
C LEU A 11 -12.22 -9.39 -0.22
N ASP A 12 -11.39 -9.25 -1.26
CA ASP A 12 -10.98 -10.34 -2.16
C ASP A 12 -9.46 -10.61 -2.11
N GLU A 13 -9.02 -11.73 -2.69
CA GLU A 13 -7.60 -12.09 -2.81
C GLU A 13 -6.80 -11.04 -3.62
N THR A 14 -7.45 -10.38 -4.57
CA THR A 14 -6.87 -9.36 -5.46
C THR A 14 -6.78 -7.98 -4.81
N ASP A 15 -7.41 -7.77 -3.65
CA ASP A 15 -7.55 -6.46 -3.01
C ASP A 15 -6.38 -6.07 -2.11
N CYS A 16 -5.34 -6.91 -1.97
CA CYS A 16 -4.23 -6.64 -1.06
C CYS A 16 -3.56 -5.27 -1.32
N GLY A 17 -3.44 -4.85 -2.59
CA GLY A 17 -2.94 -3.52 -2.96
C GLY A 17 -3.93 -2.39 -2.62
N ALA A 18 -5.20 -2.57 -2.94
CA ALA A 18 -6.24 -1.57 -2.67
C ALA A 18 -6.46 -1.36 -1.17
N ALA A 19 -6.47 -2.44 -0.38
CA ALA A 19 -6.54 -2.39 1.09
C ALA A 19 -5.31 -1.70 1.68
N ALA A 20 -4.10 -1.97 1.16
CA ALA A 20 -2.87 -1.30 1.56
C ALA A 20 -2.95 0.23 1.37
N LEU A 21 -3.42 0.68 0.21
CA LEU A 21 -3.62 2.12 -0.05
C LEU A 21 -4.74 2.71 0.84
N ALA A 22 -5.80 1.96 1.10
CA ALA A 22 -6.88 2.38 2.00
C ALA A 22 -6.36 2.65 3.42
N MET A 23 -5.46 1.81 3.93
CA MET A 23 -4.85 2.01 5.25
C MET A 23 -4.02 3.30 5.32
N ILE A 24 -3.23 3.60 4.28
CA ILE A 24 -2.46 4.86 4.19
C ILE A 24 -3.39 6.07 4.11
N LEU A 25 -4.43 6.01 3.27
CA LEU A 25 -5.40 7.10 3.16
C LEU A 25 -6.14 7.34 4.49
N LYS A 26 -6.48 6.26 5.21
CA LYS A 26 -7.12 6.32 6.53
C LYS A 26 -6.20 6.93 7.59
N TYR A 27 -4.90 6.67 7.52
CA TYR A 27 -3.91 7.33 8.37
C TYR A 27 -3.94 8.85 8.18
N TYR A 28 -4.00 9.32 6.93
CA TYR A 28 -4.13 10.74 6.60
C TYR A 28 -5.57 11.29 6.74
N GLY A 29 -6.47 10.58 7.42
CA GLY A 29 -7.82 11.04 7.76
C GLY A 29 -8.89 10.79 6.68
N SER A 30 -8.55 10.16 5.57
CA SER A 30 -9.48 9.88 4.47
C SER A 30 -10.26 8.56 4.69
N ARG A 31 -11.51 8.49 4.21
CA ARG A 31 -12.39 7.30 4.36
C ARG A 31 -12.85 6.76 3.00
N VAL A 32 -11.91 6.58 2.09
CA VAL A 32 -12.19 6.03 0.75
C VAL A 32 -12.48 4.52 0.84
N SER A 33 -13.51 4.07 0.13
CA SER A 33 -13.84 2.64 0.07
C SER A 33 -12.85 1.85 -0.80
N ILE A 34 -12.66 0.56 -0.50
CA ILE A 34 -11.83 -0.34 -1.33
C ILE A 34 -12.36 -0.38 -2.78
N SER A 35 -13.68 -0.42 -2.97
CA SER A 35 -14.30 -0.40 -4.30
C SER A 35 -13.91 0.84 -5.12
N THR A 36 -13.87 2.01 -4.47
CA THR A 36 -13.40 3.25 -5.11
C THR A 36 -11.93 3.13 -5.48
N ILE A 37 -11.08 2.63 -4.59
CA ILE A 37 -9.65 2.46 -4.87
C ILE A 37 -9.44 1.47 -6.03
N ARG A 38 -10.18 0.36 -6.08
CA ARG A 38 -10.09 -0.63 -7.18
C ARG A 38 -10.38 0.01 -8.53
N LYS A 39 -11.36 0.91 -8.62
CA LYS A 39 -11.71 1.63 -9.86
C LYS A 39 -10.53 2.48 -10.36
N TYR A 40 -9.91 3.26 -9.48
CA TYR A 40 -8.77 4.11 -9.86
C TYR A 40 -7.49 3.33 -10.07
N ALA A 41 -7.28 2.26 -9.31
CA ALA A 41 -6.12 1.40 -9.43
C ALA A 41 -6.23 0.40 -10.59
N GLN A 42 -7.36 0.40 -11.31
CA GLN A 42 -7.68 -0.53 -12.40
C GLN A 42 -7.45 -2.00 -11.97
N THR A 43 -7.86 -2.32 -10.75
CA THR A 43 -7.71 -3.69 -10.21
C THR A 43 -8.67 -4.62 -10.93
N ASP A 44 -8.13 -5.66 -11.56
CA ASP A 44 -8.89 -6.67 -12.29
C ASP A 44 -8.81 -8.03 -11.58
N LYS A 45 -9.18 -9.11 -12.28
CA LYS A 45 -9.11 -10.48 -11.76
C LYS A 45 -7.69 -10.96 -11.46
N ASN A 46 -6.67 -10.29 -12.01
CA ASN A 46 -5.26 -10.63 -11.84
C ASN A 46 -4.61 -9.87 -10.67
N GLY A 47 -5.33 -8.92 -10.05
CA GLY A 47 -4.83 -8.12 -8.94
C GLY A 47 -4.62 -6.65 -9.30
N THR A 48 -3.93 -5.94 -8.41
CA THR A 48 -3.53 -4.56 -8.63
C THR A 48 -2.07 -4.51 -9.05
N THR A 49 -1.73 -3.72 -10.08
CA THR A 49 -0.34 -3.48 -10.46
C THR A 49 0.26 -2.34 -9.64
N ALA A 50 1.59 -2.28 -9.54
CA ALA A 50 2.27 -1.15 -8.90
C ALA A 50 1.96 0.19 -9.60
N LEU A 51 1.85 0.18 -10.94
CA LEU A 51 1.46 1.36 -11.72
C LEU A 51 0.02 1.80 -11.40
N GLY A 52 -0.91 0.86 -11.30
CA GLY A 52 -2.28 1.14 -10.88
C GLY A 52 -2.36 1.77 -9.49
N LEU A 53 -1.58 1.26 -8.53
CA LEU A 53 -1.50 1.87 -7.19
C LEU A 53 -0.93 3.29 -7.22
N ILE A 54 0.07 3.56 -8.05
CA ILE A 54 0.63 4.90 -8.23
C ILE A 54 -0.45 5.84 -8.77
N HIS A 55 -1.15 5.45 -9.84
CA HIS A 55 -2.23 6.25 -10.42
C HIS A 55 -3.35 6.52 -9.39
N ALA A 56 -3.78 5.51 -8.64
CA ALA A 56 -4.77 5.69 -7.59
C ALA A 56 -4.28 6.62 -6.48
N ALA A 57 -3.05 6.44 -5.98
CA ALA A 57 -2.48 7.28 -4.94
C ALA A 57 -2.35 8.74 -5.40
N THR A 58 -1.88 8.98 -6.63
CA THR A 58 -1.82 10.31 -7.22
C THR A 58 -3.21 10.93 -7.37
N HIS A 59 -4.22 10.15 -7.75
CA HIS A 59 -5.61 10.61 -7.81
C HIS A 59 -6.12 11.08 -6.44
N PHE A 60 -5.67 10.44 -5.34
CA PHE A 60 -5.97 10.85 -3.98
C PHE A 60 -4.97 11.87 -3.40
N ASN A 61 -4.28 12.64 -4.25
CA ASN A 61 -3.34 13.71 -3.88
C ASN A 61 -2.13 13.25 -3.04
N LEU A 62 -1.75 11.98 -3.13
CA LEU A 62 -0.46 11.52 -2.62
C LEU A 62 0.62 11.72 -3.70
N ALA A 63 1.87 11.84 -3.26
CA ALA A 63 3.04 11.88 -4.15
C ALA A 63 3.87 10.58 -4.00
N PRO A 64 3.38 9.44 -4.53
CA PRO A 64 4.05 8.14 -4.36
C PRO A 64 5.38 8.10 -5.15
N LYS A 65 6.42 7.51 -4.54
CA LYS A 65 7.68 7.19 -5.23
C LYS A 65 7.80 5.67 -5.41
N ALA A 66 7.92 5.23 -6.65
CA ALA A 66 8.14 3.83 -6.98
C ALA A 66 9.62 3.48 -6.87
N ILE A 67 9.98 2.50 -6.05
CA ILE A 67 11.36 2.04 -5.87
C ILE A 67 11.39 0.53 -6.08
N LYS A 68 12.22 0.07 -7.02
CA LYS A 68 12.53 -1.35 -7.18
C LYS A 68 13.81 -1.65 -6.41
N THR A 69 13.73 -2.52 -5.41
CA THR A 69 14.88 -2.87 -4.56
C THR A 69 14.81 -4.31 -4.07
N ASN A 70 15.90 -4.79 -3.45
CA ASN A 70 15.98 -6.11 -2.84
C ASN A 70 15.82 -6.05 -1.32
N ILE A 71 15.63 -7.21 -0.68
CA ILE A 71 15.44 -7.31 0.78
C ILE A 71 16.66 -6.79 1.55
N SER A 72 17.87 -6.91 0.98
CA SER A 72 19.11 -6.43 1.62
C SER A 72 19.10 -4.91 1.83
N PHE A 73 18.53 -4.14 0.89
CA PHE A 73 18.36 -2.70 1.02
C PHE A 73 17.41 -2.32 2.16
N LEU A 74 16.33 -3.08 2.35
CA LEU A 74 15.34 -2.87 3.43
C LEU A 74 15.93 -3.13 4.82
N LYS A 75 16.95 -3.99 4.94
CA LYS A 75 17.61 -4.28 6.23
C LYS A 75 18.62 -3.21 6.65
N GLY A 76 19.25 -2.54 5.69
CA GLY A 76 20.32 -1.56 5.94
C GLY A 76 19.84 -0.11 6.02
N ASN A 77 18.78 0.27 5.30
CA ASN A 77 18.40 1.67 5.08
C ASN A 77 16.97 2.02 5.51
N ILE A 78 16.47 1.40 6.58
CA ILE A 78 15.17 1.74 7.18
C ILE A 78 14.97 3.26 7.43
N PRO A 79 15.99 4.07 7.81
CA PRO A 79 15.80 5.50 8.04
C PRO A 79 15.46 6.31 6.78
N ASP A 80 15.89 5.86 5.58
CA ASP A 80 15.69 6.58 4.31
C ASP A 80 14.39 6.19 3.59
N ILE A 81 13.64 5.23 4.14
CA ILE A 81 12.36 4.81 3.59
C ILE A 81 11.27 5.76 4.11
N PRO A 82 10.36 6.24 3.24
CA PRO A 82 9.24 7.06 3.68
C PRO A 82 8.47 6.39 4.82
N ILE A 83 7.97 7.22 5.74
CA ILE A 83 7.25 6.84 6.97
C ILE A 83 6.07 5.89 6.67
N HIS A 84 5.49 5.95 5.47
CA HIS A 84 4.48 5.00 4.99
C HIS A 84 4.90 4.43 3.64
N PHE A 85 4.90 3.09 3.52
CA PHE A 85 5.19 2.44 2.24
C PHE A 85 4.32 1.21 1.99
N ILE A 86 4.12 0.91 0.71
CA ILE A 86 3.52 -0.33 0.23
C ILE A 86 4.63 -1.16 -0.42
N ALA A 87 4.84 -2.37 0.08
CA ALA A 87 5.80 -3.32 -0.47
C ALA A 87 5.07 -4.40 -1.27
N HIS A 88 5.51 -4.59 -2.51
CA HIS A 88 5.13 -5.74 -3.32
C HIS A 88 6.16 -6.85 -3.16
N VAL A 89 5.73 -8.03 -2.71
CA VAL A 89 6.61 -9.18 -2.48
C VAL A 89 6.19 -10.37 -3.32
N ASN A 90 7.14 -10.95 -4.05
CA ASN A 90 6.95 -12.20 -4.78
C ASN A 90 7.20 -13.36 -3.82
N LYS A 91 6.15 -14.08 -3.44
CA LYS A 91 6.24 -15.32 -2.67
C LYS A 91 6.25 -16.52 -3.63
N LYS A 92 6.77 -17.67 -3.16
CA LYS A 92 6.80 -18.93 -3.93
C LYS A 92 5.42 -19.38 -4.45
N TYR A 93 4.32 -18.92 -3.83
CA TYR A 93 2.95 -19.31 -4.15
C TYR A 93 2.09 -18.15 -4.69
N GLY A 94 2.69 -17.01 -5.05
CA GLY A 94 1.95 -15.87 -5.59
C GLY A 94 2.52 -14.51 -5.21
N GLN A 95 1.93 -13.47 -5.80
CA GLN A 95 2.25 -12.07 -5.54
C GLN A 95 1.43 -11.54 -4.37
N HIS A 96 2.03 -10.72 -3.49
CA HIS A 96 1.33 -10.15 -2.33
C HIS A 96 1.77 -8.71 -2.08
N TYR A 97 0.80 -7.83 -1.78
CA TYR A 97 1.04 -6.46 -1.36
C TYR A 97 0.82 -6.33 0.15
N GLY A 98 1.81 -5.77 0.84
CA GLY A 98 1.69 -5.40 2.27
C GLY A 98 2.01 -3.93 2.46
N CYS A 99 1.31 -3.26 3.37
CA CYS A 99 1.65 -1.91 3.79
C CYS A 99 2.33 -1.96 5.17
N ARG A 100 3.36 -1.14 5.34
CA ARG A 100 3.86 -0.79 6.67
C ARG A 100 3.67 0.70 6.86
N LEU A 101 2.84 1.02 7.84
CA LEU A 101 2.76 2.35 8.42
C LEU A 101 3.86 2.40 9.51
N ILE A 102 4.68 3.45 9.55
CA ILE A 102 5.61 3.76 10.64
C ILE A 102 5.03 4.99 11.33
N PRO A 103 4.92 5.07 12.67
CA PRO A 103 4.39 6.27 13.28
C PRO A 103 5.42 7.38 13.12
N GLU A 104 4.99 8.62 12.88
CA GLU A 104 5.86 9.76 13.16
C GLU A 104 6.20 9.69 14.65
N THR A 105 7.46 9.36 14.97
CA THR A 105 7.95 9.38 16.35
C THR A 105 7.85 10.82 16.83
N THR A 106 6.92 11.09 17.74
CA THR A 106 6.92 12.30 18.57
C THR A 106 8.06 12.22 19.58
#